data_AF-M2W1M8-F1
#
_entry.id   AF-M2W1M8-F1
#
_cell.length_a   1.000
_cell.length_b   1.000
_cell.length_c   1.000
_cell.angle_alpha   90.00
_cell.angle_beta   90.00
_cell.angle_gamma   90.00
#
_symmetry.space_group_name_H-M   'P 1'
#
loop_
_entity.id
_entity.type
_entity.pdbx_description
1 polymer ?
#
loop_
_entity_poly.entity_id
_entity_poly.type
_entity_poly.pdbx_seq_one_letter_code
_entity_poly.pdbx_strand_id
1 'polypeptide(L)'
;MVAMARLTFQCTSPIKLAPSFKSHSRFSLGFCRHTYNTLTTKPGRSFSPRFPEQLLSYWATLENNNSSRERLSIFDLTVEEVAEDYGLPLDYVVDVLVSNGVSESIQPSDILASHVKENKKMEVLEALSFSDAIEVGDLYLQPTVEEIAQANGLTSSHVLEFLRKEGFEAPLGSRTRIPPQYISAVDGYIAELLSRFRRQR
;
A
#
# COMPACT_ATOMS: atom_id res chain seq x y z
N MET A 1 -48.69 32.44 -9.01
CA MET A 1 -47.41 33.00 -9.51
C MET A 1 -46.29 32.49 -8.61
N VAL A 2 -45.59 31.44 -9.04
CA VAL A 2 -44.48 30.84 -8.27
C VAL A 2 -43.26 30.85 -9.19
N ALA A 3 -42.25 31.64 -8.81
CA ALA A 3 -41.01 31.78 -9.57
C ALA A 3 -40.07 30.62 -9.23
N MET A 4 -39.71 29.82 -10.24
CA MET A 4 -38.67 28.81 -10.16
C MET A 4 -37.30 29.45 -10.39
N ALA A 5 -36.42 29.39 -9.39
CA ALA A 5 -35.01 29.74 -9.54
C ALA A 5 -34.25 28.55 -10.16
N ARG A 6 -33.83 28.70 -11.42
CA ARG A 6 -32.87 27.83 -12.10
C ARG A 6 -31.45 28.29 -11.75
N LEU A 7 -30.72 27.47 -11.01
CA LEU A 7 -29.26 27.63 -10.87
C LEU A 7 -28.58 26.96 -12.07
N THR A 8 -28.02 27.77 -12.96
CA THR A 8 -27.13 27.35 -14.03
C THR A 8 -25.69 27.35 -13.52
N PHE A 9 -25.07 26.17 -13.38
CA PHE A 9 -23.62 26.04 -13.22
C PHE A 9 -22.96 26.04 -14.61
N GLN A 10 -22.16 27.07 -14.89
CA GLN A 10 -21.27 27.12 -16.04
C GLN A 10 -19.95 26.42 -15.68
N CYS A 11 -19.65 25.30 -16.33
CA CYS A 11 -18.31 24.71 -16.33
C CYS A 11 -17.52 25.25 -17.53
N THR A 12 -16.62 26.19 -17.27
CA THR A 12 -15.40 26.44 -18.05
C THR A 12 -14.40 25.35 -17.62
N SER A 13 -13.60 24.66 -18.42
CA SER A 13 -13.09 24.80 -19.79
C SER A 13 -12.49 23.43 -20.20
N PRO A 14 -12.27 23.15 -21.51
CA PRO A 14 -11.83 21.85 -21.99
C PRO A 14 -10.30 21.65 -21.89
N ILE A 15 -9.89 20.54 -21.28
CA ILE A 15 -8.51 20.06 -21.32
C ILE A 15 -8.20 19.56 -22.74
N LYS A 16 -7.28 20.25 -23.42
CA LYS A 16 -6.72 19.86 -24.72
C LYS A 16 -5.81 18.63 -24.54
N LEU A 17 -6.22 17.49 -25.09
CA LEU A 17 -5.37 16.33 -25.35
C LEU A 17 -5.06 16.25 -26.84
N ALA A 18 -3.78 16.25 -27.21
CA ALA A 18 -3.24 15.80 -28.49
C ALA A 18 -1.70 15.69 -28.40
N PRO A 19 -1.02 14.93 -29.29
CA PRO A 19 -1.37 13.64 -29.87
C PRO A 19 -0.19 12.63 -29.90
N SER A 20 -0.53 11.36 -30.15
CA SER A 20 0.22 10.26 -30.80
C SER A 20 1.76 10.26 -30.79
N PHE A 21 2.33 9.17 -30.25
CA PHE A 21 3.56 8.59 -30.79
C PHE A 21 3.35 7.10 -31.10
N LYS A 22 3.38 6.77 -32.39
CA LYS A 22 3.64 5.43 -32.92
C LYS A 22 5.16 5.29 -33.05
N SER A 23 5.76 4.25 -32.48
CA SER A 23 6.84 3.55 -33.17
C SER A 23 6.94 2.10 -32.69
N HIS A 24 7.01 1.22 -33.69
CA HIS A 24 7.26 -0.20 -33.56
C HIS A 24 8.70 -0.46 -33.10
N SER A 25 8.91 -1.41 -32.20
CA SER A 25 9.90 -2.46 -32.45
C SER A 25 9.61 -3.72 -31.64
N ARG A 26 9.82 -4.85 -32.30
CA ARG A 26 9.56 -6.21 -31.84
C ARG A 26 10.72 -6.66 -30.94
N PHE A 27 10.41 -7.19 -29.77
CA PHE A 27 11.26 -8.22 -29.15
C PHE A 27 10.36 -9.37 -28.70
N SER A 28 10.49 -10.47 -29.44
CA SER A 28 9.99 -11.81 -29.12
C SER A 28 10.98 -12.54 -28.22
N LEU A 29 10.50 -13.60 -27.56
CA LEU A 29 11.18 -14.63 -26.73
C LEU A 29 11.05 -14.33 -25.22
N GLY A 30 10.51 -15.19 -24.37
CA GLY A 30 10.02 -16.55 -24.56
C GLY A 30 9.05 -16.91 -23.43
N PHE A 31 7.94 -17.55 -23.82
CA PHE A 31 6.95 -18.14 -22.95
C PHE A 31 7.58 -19.27 -22.12
N CYS A 32 7.69 -19.11 -20.80
CA CYS A 32 7.77 -20.24 -19.88
C CYS A 32 6.35 -20.59 -19.42
N ARG A 33 5.70 -21.49 -20.16
CA ARG A 33 4.51 -22.21 -19.70
C ARG A 33 4.93 -23.11 -18.53
N HIS A 34 4.55 -22.74 -17.31
CA HIS A 34 4.40 -23.74 -16.25
C HIS A 34 2.99 -24.31 -16.34
N THR A 35 2.94 -25.58 -16.68
CA THR A 35 1.75 -26.43 -16.66
C THR A 35 1.30 -26.61 -15.21
N TYR A 36 0.25 -25.91 -14.80
CA TYR A 36 -0.48 -26.30 -13.61
C TYR A 36 -1.29 -27.55 -13.93
N ASN A 37 -0.99 -28.62 -13.19
CA ASN A 37 -1.78 -29.83 -13.20
C ASN A 37 -3.23 -29.48 -12.82
N THR A 38 -4.15 -29.82 -13.72
CA THR A 38 -5.59 -29.84 -13.47
C THR A 38 -5.90 -30.83 -12.36
N LEU A 39 -5.95 -30.33 -11.12
CA LEU A 39 -6.66 -31.02 -10.04
C LEU A 39 -8.16 -30.85 -10.30
N THR A 40 -8.78 -31.98 -10.57
CA THR A 40 -10.21 -32.17 -10.80
C THR A 40 -11.02 -31.54 -9.66
N THR A 41 -11.65 -30.40 -9.94
CA THR A 41 -12.64 -29.77 -9.08
C THR A 41 -13.93 -30.58 -9.12
N LYS A 42 -14.35 -31.10 -7.95
CA LYS A 42 -15.75 -31.52 -7.76
C LYS A 42 -16.63 -30.28 -7.82
N PRO A 43 -17.68 -30.23 -8.66
CA PRO A 43 -18.60 -29.11 -8.69
C PRO A 43 -19.59 -29.26 -7.54
N GLY A 44 -19.62 -28.27 -6.64
CA GLY A 44 -20.66 -28.22 -5.62
C GLY A 44 -20.19 -27.65 -4.30
N ARG A 45 -19.97 -26.33 -4.27
CA ARG A 45 -20.27 -25.45 -3.13
C ARG A 45 -20.10 -24.02 -3.63
N SER A 46 -21.19 -23.44 -4.09
CA SER A 46 -21.35 -22.00 -4.17
C SER A 46 -21.12 -21.42 -2.77
N PHE A 47 -19.94 -20.85 -2.54
CA PHE A 47 -19.68 -20.05 -1.35
C PHE A 47 -20.49 -18.75 -1.49
N SER A 48 -21.71 -18.78 -0.97
CA SER A 48 -22.46 -17.57 -0.66
C SER A 48 -21.94 -17.08 0.69
N PRO A 49 -21.35 -15.87 0.80
CA PRO A 49 -20.94 -15.35 2.09
C PRO A 49 -22.21 -14.91 2.83
N ARG A 50 -22.78 -15.85 3.60
CA ARG A 50 -23.84 -15.58 4.55
C ARG A 50 -23.21 -15.68 5.94
N PHE A 51 -23.20 -14.53 6.60
CA PHE A 51 -23.10 -14.28 8.04
C PHE A 51 -21.71 -14.08 8.69
N PRO A 52 -21.58 -13.03 9.53
CA PRO A 52 -20.39 -12.71 10.33
C PRO A 52 -20.12 -13.65 11.52
N GLU A 53 -21.03 -14.58 11.85
CA GLU A 53 -20.87 -15.48 13.01
C GLU A 53 -19.80 -16.58 12.81
N GLN A 54 -19.57 -17.01 11.57
CA GLN A 54 -18.53 -18.02 11.30
C GLN A 54 -17.12 -17.45 11.44
N LEU A 55 -16.94 -16.15 11.14
CA LEU A 55 -15.70 -15.43 11.40
C LEU A 55 -15.41 -15.42 12.90
N LEU A 56 -16.39 -15.05 13.74
CA LEU A 56 -16.21 -15.05 15.20
C LEU A 56 -15.78 -16.42 15.75
N SER A 57 -16.32 -17.53 15.24
CA SER A 57 -15.91 -18.86 15.69
C SER A 57 -14.51 -19.27 15.19
N TYR A 58 -14.14 -18.86 13.98
CA TYR A 58 -12.82 -19.10 13.39
C TYR A 58 -11.74 -18.29 14.12
N TRP A 59 -12.07 -17.04 14.52
CA TRP A 59 -11.22 -16.20 15.35
C TRP A 59 -11.05 -16.76 16.76
N ALA A 60 -12.13 -17.25 17.38
CA ALA A 60 -12.03 -17.93 18.67
C ALA A 60 -11.11 -19.18 18.62
N THR A 61 -11.00 -19.85 17.46
CA THR A 61 -10.06 -20.97 17.29
C THR A 61 -8.62 -20.53 17.04
N LEU A 62 -8.38 -19.40 16.34
CA LEU A 62 -7.04 -18.85 16.15
C LEU A 62 -6.48 -18.25 17.45
N GLU A 63 -7.32 -17.58 18.25
CA GLU A 63 -6.97 -17.09 19.59
C GLU A 63 -6.55 -18.22 20.54
N ASN A 64 -7.13 -19.41 20.39
CA ASN A 64 -6.81 -20.57 21.23
C ASN A 64 -5.51 -21.29 20.86
N ASN A 65 -4.98 -21.08 19.66
CA ASN A 65 -3.75 -21.76 19.20
C ASN A 65 -2.46 -21.00 19.57
N ASN A 66 -2.55 -19.74 19.99
CA ASN A 66 -1.42 -18.92 20.46
C ASN A 66 -1.14 -19.10 21.97
N SER A 67 -0.95 -20.36 22.39
CA SER A 67 -0.92 -20.84 23.79
C SER A 67 0.22 -20.32 24.70
N SER A 68 0.89 -19.21 24.40
CA SER A 68 1.90 -18.62 25.28
C SER A 68 1.95 -17.10 25.32
N ARG A 69 1.28 -16.41 24.38
CA ARG A 69 0.96 -14.98 24.54
C ARG A 69 -0.38 -14.92 25.25
N GLU A 70 -0.36 -14.54 26.52
CA GLU A 70 -1.58 -14.14 27.24
C GLU A 70 -2.43 -13.25 26.31
N ARG A 71 -3.75 -13.44 26.37
CA ARG A 71 -4.84 -12.82 25.57
C ARG A 71 -4.74 -11.29 25.40
N LEU A 72 -3.69 -10.81 24.76
CA LEU A 72 -3.50 -9.44 24.38
C LEU A 72 -4.28 -9.25 23.09
N SER A 73 -5.13 -8.24 23.07
CA SER A 73 -5.80 -7.85 21.85
C SER A 73 -4.73 -7.48 20.82
N ILE A 74 -4.95 -7.74 19.53
CA ILE A 74 -4.07 -7.24 18.47
C ILE A 74 -3.77 -5.74 18.60
N PHE A 75 -4.71 -5.00 19.21
CA PHE A 75 -4.56 -3.57 19.44
C PHE A 75 -3.58 -3.22 20.57
N ASP A 76 -3.27 -4.15 21.46
CA ASP A 76 -2.30 -3.98 22.54
C ASP A 76 -0.85 -4.24 22.06
N LEU A 77 -0.71 -4.79 20.85
CA LEU A 77 0.58 -5.03 20.20
C LEU A 77 1.11 -3.78 19.51
N THR A 78 2.43 -3.76 19.32
CA THR A 78 3.09 -2.76 18.48
C THR A 78 2.81 -3.00 17.00
N VAL A 79 2.94 -1.97 16.16
CA VAL A 79 2.75 -2.10 14.71
C VAL A 79 3.70 -3.14 14.10
N GLU A 80 4.94 -3.21 14.61
CA GLU A 80 5.93 -4.21 14.20
C GLU A 80 5.51 -5.63 14.57
N GLU A 81 5.08 -5.87 15.81
CA GLU A 81 4.59 -7.18 16.24
C GLU A 81 3.35 -7.63 15.45
N VAL A 82 2.46 -6.71 15.10
CA VAL A 82 1.29 -7.02 14.26
C VAL A 82 1.72 -7.42 12.85
N ALA A 83 2.71 -6.73 12.27
CA ALA A 83 3.26 -7.10 10.96
C ALA A 83 3.88 -8.51 11.01
N GLU A 84 4.64 -8.82 12.06
CA GLU A 84 5.24 -10.15 12.27
C GLU A 84 4.18 -11.25 12.45
N ASP A 85 3.16 -11.01 13.29
CA ASP A 85 2.13 -12.00 13.62
C ASP A 85 1.26 -12.37 12.41
N TYR A 86 1.01 -11.41 11.52
CA TYR A 86 0.27 -11.64 10.27
C TYR A 86 1.18 -12.00 9.10
N GLY A 87 2.51 -11.97 9.27
CA GLY A 87 3.49 -12.18 8.20
C GLY A 87 3.41 -11.14 7.09
N LEU A 88 2.94 -9.93 7.40
CA LEU A 88 2.72 -8.85 6.45
C LEU A 88 3.91 -7.87 6.44
N PRO A 89 4.20 -7.22 5.30
CA PRO A 89 5.15 -6.11 5.26
C PRO A 89 4.72 -4.98 6.19
N LEU A 90 5.66 -4.43 6.96
CA LEU A 90 5.41 -3.32 7.86
C LEU A 90 4.80 -2.09 7.15
N ASP A 91 5.28 -1.78 5.95
CA ASP A 91 4.76 -0.72 5.09
C ASP A 91 3.25 -0.91 4.79
N TYR A 92 2.82 -2.15 4.54
CA TYR A 92 1.42 -2.45 4.27
C TYR A 92 0.53 -2.21 5.50
N VAL A 93 0.99 -2.63 6.68
CA VAL A 93 0.25 -2.40 7.93
C VAL A 93 0.07 -0.91 8.17
N VAL A 94 1.11 -0.11 7.92
CA VAL A 94 1.06 1.35 8.04
C VAL A 94 0.10 1.96 7.01
N ASP A 95 0.12 1.51 5.75
CA ASP A 95 -0.80 1.99 4.72
C ASP A 95 -2.26 1.69 5.05
N VAL A 96 -2.54 0.52 5.63
CA VAL A 96 -3.87 0.16 6.13
C VAL A 96 -4.29 1.12 7.24
N LEU A 97 -3.39 1.46 8.17
CA LEU A 97 -3.68 2.40 9.25
C LEU A 97 -3.96 3.81 8.72
N VAL A 98 -3.12 4.32 7.81
CA VAL A 98 -3.30 5.62 7.18
C VAL A 98 -4.62 5.67 6.40
N SER A 99 -4.94 4.62 5.65
CA SER A 99 -6.22 4.49 4.91
C SER A 99 -7.44 4.50 5.84
N ASN A 100 -7.28 4.06 7.09
CA ASN A 100 -8.31 4.09 8.12
C ASN A 100 -8.32 5.38 8.94
N GLY A 101 -7.58 6.41 8.51
CA GLY A 101 -7.59 7.75 9.10
C GLY A 101 -6.69 7.91 10.33
N VAL A 102 -5.69 7.04 10.49
CA VAL A 102 -4.59 7.24 11.43
C VAL A 102 -3.63 8.30 10.88
N SER A 103 -3.09 9.15 11.74
CA SER A 103 -2.10 10.17 11.36
C SER A 103 -0.81 9.56 10.80
N GLU A 104 -0.21 10.23 9.81
CA GLU A 104 0.92 9.73 9.00
C GLU A 104 2.24 9.52 9.76
N SER A 105 2.37 9.96 11.01
CA SER A 105 3.59 9.75 11.81
C SER A 105 3.39 8.54 12.73
N ILE A 106 3.58 7.34 12.17
CA ILE A 106 3.50 6.07 12.90
C ILE A 106 4.90 5.49 13.02
N GLN A 107 5.34 5.20 14.23
CA GLN A 107 6.57 4.44 14.47
C GLN A 107 6.26 2.94 14.58
N PRO A 108 7.18 2.05 14.18
CA PRO A 108 7.00 0.60 14.30
C PRO A 108 6.77 0.14 15.75
N SER A 109 7.39 0.85 16.70
CA SER A 109 7.27 0.61 18.14
C SER A 109 5.99 1.16 18.78
N ASP A 110 5.15 1.86 18.03
CA ASP A 110 3.93 2.45 18.57
C ASP A 110 2.85 1.39 18.79
N ILE A 111 2.05 1.56 19.84
CA ILE A 111 0.95 0.64 20.18
C ILE A 111 -0.26 0.95 19.29
N LEU A 112 -0.81 -0.06 18.63
CA LEU A 112 -1.87 0.10 17.65
C LEU A 112 -3.14 0.76 18.24
N ALA A 113 -3.50 0.42 19.48
CA ALA A 113 -4.65 0.98 20.20
C ALA A 113 -4.57 2.50 20.40
N SER A 114 -3.36 3.06 20.47
CA SER A 114 -3.16 4.51 20.66
C SER A 114 -3.50 5.32 19.41
N HIS A 115 -3.43 4.67 18.24
CA HIS A 115 -3.58 5.31 16.94
C HIS A 115 -4.95 5.06 16.32
N VAL A 116 -5.49 3.85 16.48
CA VAL A 116 -6.75 3.45 15.83
C VAL A 116 -7.96 3.79 16.70
N LYS A 117 -8.85 4.63 16.17
CA LYS A 117 -10.14 4.94 16.82
C LYS A 117 -10.99 3.68 16.96
N GLU A 118 -11.75 3.58 18.04
CA GLU A 118 -12.57 2.39 18.36
C GLU A 118 -13.50 1.96 17.22
N ASN A 119 -14.12 2.93 16.53
CA ASN A 119 -15.00 2.70 15.40
C ASN A 119 -14.29 2.18 14.13
N LYS A 120 -12.96 2.30 14.05
CA LYS A 120 -12.13 1.85 12.91
C LYS A 120 -11.35 0.57 13.19
N LYS A 121 -11.36 0.08 14.44
CA LYS A 121 -10.68 -1.16 14.83
C LYS A 121 -11.13 -2.36 13.99
N MET A 122 -12.44 -2.51 13.78
CA MET A 122 -12.94 -3.63 12.99
C MET A 122 -12.51 -3.56 11.52
N GLU A 123 -12.53 -2.37 10.91
CA GLU A 123 -12.11 -2.17 9.52
C GLU A 123 -10.61 -2.50 9.32
N VAL A 124 -9.76 -2.06 10.25
CA VAL A 124 -8.32 -2.39 10.25
C VAL A 124 -8.11 -3.90 10.40
N LEU A 125 -8.83 -4.52 11.34
CA LEU A 125 -8.71 -5.96 11.58
C LEU A 125 -9.12 -6.79 10.36
N GLU A 126 -10.22 -6.41 9.71
CA GLU A 126 -10.66 -7.05 8.47
C GLU A 126 -9.60 -6.89 7.37
N ALA A 127 -9.07 -5.68 7.16
CA ALA A 127 -8.06 -5.43 6.14
C ALA A 127 -6.78 -6.28 6.34
N LEU A 128 -6.29 -6.39 7.57
CA LEU A 128 -5.12 -7.21 7.88
C LEU A 128 -5.40 -8.71 7.72
N SER A 129 -6.59 -9.16 8.11
CA SER A 129 -6.93 -10.59 8.13
C SER A 129 -7.29 -11.17 6.77
N PHE A 130 -7.85 -10.36 5.87
CA PHE A 130 -8.23 -10.79 4.53
C PHE A 130 -7.10 -10.69 3.51
N SER A 131 -5.95 -10.16 3.90
CA SER A 131 -4.81 -9.96 3.02
C SER A 131 -3.93 -11.20 2.93
N ASP A 132 -3.58 -11.59 1.69
CA ASP A 132 -2.62 -12.67 1.46
C ASP A 132 -1.19 -12.11 1.60
N ALA A 133 -0.46 -12.60 2.59
CA ALA A 133 0.91 -12.19 2.87
C ALA A 133 1.86 -12.34 1.68
N ILE A 134 1.64 -13.34 0.82
CA ILE A 134 2.49 -13.57 -0.36
C ILE A 134 2.21 -12.51 -1.42
N GLU A 135 0.93 -12.28 -1.74
CA GLU A 135 0.55 -11.28 -2.75
C GLU A 135 0.95 -9.86 -2.31
N VAL A 136 0.71 -9.54 -1.03
CA VAL A 136 1.13 -8.25 -0.47
C VAL A 136 2.65 -8.16 -0.43
N GLY A 137 3.35 -9.22 -0.03
CA GLY A 137 4.81 -9.27 -0.04
C GLY A 137 5.39 -8.86 -1.39
N ASP A 138 4.87 -9.45 -2.48
CA ASP A 138 5.30 -9.15 -3.86
C ASP A 138 5.07 -7.69 -4.26
N LEU A 139 3.94 -7.10 -3.85
CA LEU A 139 3.63 -5.68 -4.12
C LEU A 139 4.60 -4.74 -3.41
N TYR A 140 5.04 -5.11 -2.21
CA TYR A 140 5.95 -4.35 -1.38
C TYR A 140 7.41 -4.78 -1.55
N LEU A 141 7.81 -5.47 -2.63
CA LEU A 141 9.24 -5.74 -2.93
C LEU A 141 10.03 -4.51 -3.40
N GLN A 142 9.39 -3.35 -3.44
CA GLN A 142 10.03 -2.12 -3.92
C GLN A 142 11.11 -1.62 -2.97
N PRO A 143 12.14 -0.94 -3.51
CA PRO A 143 13.19 -0.38 -2.69
C PRO A 143 12.67 0.74 -1.78
N THR A 144 13.31 0.86 -0.61
CA THR A 144 13.02 1.94 0.34
C THR A 144 13.57 3.28 -0.17
N VAL A 145 13.03 4.37 0.37
CA VAL A 145 13.55 5.73 0.09
C VAL A 145 15.04 5.82 0.44
N GLU A 146 15.47 5.20 1.53
CA GLU A 146 16.86 5.14 1.94
C GLU A 146 17.73 4.37 0.94
N GLU A 147 17.29 3.21 0.46
CA GLU A 147 18.01 2.42 -0.53
C GLU A 147 18.19 3.18 -1.85
N ILE A 148 17.14 3.85 -2.33
CA ILE A 148 17.21 4.67 -3.55
C ILE A 148 18.18 5.84 -3.37
N ALA A 149 18.13 6.52 -2.22
CA ALA A 149 19.03 7.62 -1.93
C ALA A 149 20.49 7.16 -1.89
N GLN A 150 20.77 6.05 -1.20
CA GLN A 150 22.10 5.46 -1.09
C GLN A 150 22.63 5.00 -2.46
N ALA A 151 21.80 4.32 -3.27
CA ALA A 151 22.18 3.85 -4.60
C ALA A 151 22.62 4.99 -5.54
N ASN A 152 22.08 6.19 -5.33
CA ASN A 152 22.35 7.37 -6.17
C ASN A 152 23.29 8.40 -5.51
N GLY A 153 23.83 8.11 -4.33
CA GLY A 153 24.72 9.01 -3.60
C GLY A 153 24.03 10.30 -3.11
N LEU A 154 22.72 10.25 -2.86
CA LEU A 154 21.90 11.34 -2.36
C LEU A 154 21.56 11.14 -0.87
N THR A 155 21.12 12.20 -0.20
CA THR A 155 20.53 12.07 1.14
C THR A 155 19.05 11.72 1.03
N SER A 156 18.55 10.90 1.95
CA SER A 156 17.13 10.50 2.01
C SER A 156 16.19 11.70 2.08
N SER A 157 16.62 12.82 2.66
CA SER A 157 15.88 14.08 2.72
C SER A 157 15.48 14.62 1.33
N HIS A 158 16.35 14.51 0.32
CA HIS A 158 16.03 15.00 -1.03
C HIS A 158 14.94 14.17 -1.70
N VAL A 159 14.99 12.85 -1.52
CA VAL A 159 13.99 11.93 -2.08
C VAL A 159 12.65 12.11 -1.38
N LEU A 160 12.64 12.27 -0.05
CA LEU A 160 11.43 12.58 0.72
C LEU A 160 10.81 13.92 0.34
N GLU A 161 11.63 14.95 0.11
CA GLU A 161 11.14 16.26 -0.33
C GLU A 161 10.48 16.17 -1.71
N PHE A 162 11.07 15.39 -2.62
CA PHE A 162 10.49 15.14 -3.94
C PHE A 162 9.15 14.41 -3.83
N LEU A 163 9.10 13.32 -3.07
CA LEU A 163 7.86 12.56 -2.86
C LEU A 163 6.74 13.42 -2.28
N ARG A 164 7.07 14.29 -1.31
CA ARG A 164 6.11 15.23 -0.74
C ARG A 164 5.57 16.23 -1.77
N LYS A 165 6.40 16.66 -2.73
CA LYS A 165 5.97 17.54 -3.84
C LYS A 165 5.03 16.83 -4.82
N GLU A 166 5.26 15.54 -5.03
CA GLU A 166 4.38 14.67 -5.84
C GLU A 166 3.11 14.23 -5.09
N GLY A 167 2.92 14.70 -3.84
CA GLY A 167 1.77 14.36 -3.02
C GLY A 167 1.81 12.95 -2.42
N PHE A 168 2.98 12.31 -2.42
CA PHE A 168 3.20 11.05 -1.70
C PHE A 168 3.68 11.35 -0.27
N GLU A 169 2.88 10.95 0.70
CA GLU A 169 3.22 10.98 2.11
C GLU A 169 3.94 9.68 2.45
N ALA A 170 5.14 9.81 3.04
CA ALA A 170 6.00 8.68 3.38
C ALA A 170 5.90 8.41 4.88
N PRO A 171 4.95 7.57 5.34
CA PRO A 171 4.58 7.49 6.76
C PRO A 171 5.70 6.93 7.65
N LEU A 172 6.58 6.09 7.09
CA LEU A 172 7.76 5.56 7.77
C LEU A 172 9.04 6.39 7.50
N GLY A 173 8.88 7.60 6.93
CA GLY A 173 10.01 8.44 6.56
C GLY A 173 10.93 7.74 5.55
N SER A 174 12.23 7.68 5.85
CA SER A 174 13.24 7.09 4.95
C SER A 174 13.09 5.58 4.75
N ARG A 175 12.39 4.89 5.65
CA ARG A 175 12.15 3.45 5.55
C ARG A 175 10.95 3.10 4.66
N THR A 176 10.13 4.09 4.31
CA THR A 176 8.97 3.88 3.47
C THR A 176 9.40 3.31 2.12
N ARG A 177 8.73 2.25 1.67
CA ARG A 177 8.90 1.72 0.32
C ARG A 177 8.18 2.59 -0.70
N ILE A 178 8.84 2.85 -1.83
CA ILE A 178 8.25 3.69 -2.87
C ILE A 178 7.32 2.85 -3.75
N PRO A 179 6.04 3.25 -3.92
CA PRO A 179 5.13 2.55 -4.82
C PRO A 179 5.63 2.59 -6.27
N PRO A 180 5.37 1.54 -7.07
CA PRO A 180 5.91 1.42 -8.42
C PRO A 180 5.54 2.59 -9.34
N GLN A 181 4.39 3.24 -9.13
CA GLN A 181 3.99 4.42 -9.91
C GLN A 181 4.92 5.63 -9.72
N TYR A 182 5.60 5.75 -8.58
CA TYR A 182 6.49 6.88 -8.28
C TYR A 182 7.95 6.61 -8.67
N ILE A 183 8.34 5.35 -8.89
CA ILE A 183 9.75 4.97 -9.17
C ILE A 183 10.29 5.70 -10.40
N SER A 184 9.54 5.69 -11.51
CA SER A 184 9.99 6.35 -12.74
C SER A 184 10.12 7.87 -12.60
N ALA A 185 9.27 8.50 -11.79
CA ALA A 185 9.33 9.92 -11.49
C ALA A 185 10.55 10.26 -10.61
N VAL A 186 10.82 9.42 -9.60
CA VAL A 186 12.00 9.54 -8.73
C VAL A 186 13.28 9.39 -9.55
N ASP A 187 13.36 8.38 -10.43
CA ASP A 187 14.53 8.18 -11.30
C ASP A 187 14.77 9.38 -12.22
N GLY A 188 13.71 9.94 -12.80
CA GLY A 188 13.79 11.16 -13.62
C GLY A 188 14.32 12.37 -12.83
N TYR A 189 13.80 12.57 -11.61
CA TYR A 189 14.24 13.63 -10.71
C TYR A 189 15.71 13.49 -10.32
N ILE A 190 16.14 12.27 -9.98
CA ILE A 190 17.54 11.97 -9.64
C ILE A 190 18.46 12.25 -10.83
N ALA A 191 18.08 11.81 -12.03
CA ALA A 191 18.84 12.08 -13.25
C ALA A 191 18.99 13.59 -13.51
N GLU A 192 17.93 14.37 -13.29
CA GLU A 192 17.96 15.82 -13.42
C GLU A 192 18.91 16.45 -12.39
N LEU A 193 18.80 16.08 -11.11
CA LEU A 193 19.69 16.57 -10.05
C LEU A 193 21.16 16.31 -10.37
N LEU A 194 21.50 15.07 -10.72
CA LEU A 194 22.87 14.69 -11.07
C LEU A 194 23.38 15.46 -12.29
N SER A 195 22.52 15.75 -13.27
CA SER A 195 22.89 16.57 -14.42
C SER A 195 23.22 18.02 -14.04
N ARG A 196 22.51 18.60 -13.07
CA ARG A 196 22.77 19.96 -12.58
C ARG A 196 24.12 20.02 -11.85
N PHE A 197 24.43 19.04 -11.01
CA PHE A 197 25.72 18.98 -10.32
C PHE A 197 26.90 18.86 -11.29
N ARG A 198 26.76 18.08 -12.37
CA ARG A 198 27.82 17.95 -13.39
C ARG A 198 28.12 19.25 -14.13
N ARG A 199 27.16 20.16 -14.29
CA ARG A 199 27.35 21.44 -14.98
C ARG A 199 28.05 22.51 -14.12
N GLN A 200 28.12 22.31 -12.81
CA GLN A 200 28.72 23.26 -11.87
C GLN A 200 30.19 22.95 -11.55
N ARG A 201 30.70 21.81 -12.01
CA ARG A 201 32.13 21.47 -11.99
C ARG A 201 32.76 21.78 -13.33
#